data_AF-A0A8I1Y719-F1
#
_entry.id   AF-A0A8I1Y719-F1
#
_cell.length_a   1.000
_cell.length_b   1.000
_cell.length_c   1.000
_cell.angle_alpha   90.00
_cell.angle_beta   90.00
_cell.angle_gamma   90.00
#
_symmetry.space_group_name_H-M   'P 1'
#
loop_
_entity.id
_entity.type
_entity.pdbx_description
1 polymer ?
#
loop_
_entity_poly.entity_id
_entity_poly.type
_entity_poly.pdbx_seq_one_letter_code
_entity_poly.pdbx_strand_id
1 'polypeptide(L)' 'MIDENLARLRAYRNNIHRYQRLLATQASDLERAFIAKRLEEEQAEAEALVKATFPFSLPALGQSADAAA' A
#
# COMPACT_ATOMS: atom_id res chain seq x y z
N MET A 1 9.35 -4.77 -18.61
CA MET A 1 8.10 -5.32 -18.03
C MET A 1 8.17 -5.40 -16.51
N ILE A 2 9.20 -5.99 -15.91
CA ILE A 2 9.39 -5.97 -14.44
C ILE A 2 9.60 -4.55 -13.90
N ASP A 3 10.40 -3.72 -14.59
CA ASP A 3 10.64 -2.32 -14.18
C ASP A 3 9.37 -1.46 -14.17
N GLU A 4 8.45 -1.71 -15.10
CA GLU A 4 7.17 -1.03 -15.18
C GLU A 4 6.25 -1.44 -14.02
N ASN A 5 6.22 -2.72 -13.67
CA ASN A 5 5.49 -3.20 -12.50
C ASN A 5 6.07 -2.62 -11.20
N LEU A 6 7.40 -2.52 -11.09
CA LEU A 6 8.07 -1.86 -9.97
C LEU A 6 7.73 -0.36 -9.90
N ALA A 7 7.68 0.34 -11.04
CA ALA A 7 7.27 1.74 -11.09
C ALA A 7 5.81 1.91 -10.64
N ARG A 8 4.90 1.03 -11.08
CA ARG A 8 3.50 1.01 -10.64
C ARG A 8 3.35 0.71 -9.15
N LEU A 9 4.09 -0.28 -8.62
CA LEU A 9 4.10 -0.58 -7.18
C LEU A 9 4.57 0.61 -6.34
N ARG A 10 5.60 1.33 -6.80
CA ARG A 10 6.04 2.58 -6.15
C ARG A 10 4.95 3.66 -6.19
N ALA A 11 4.24 3.80 -7.31
CA ALA A 11 3.14 4.74 -7.44
C ALA A 11 1.98 4.40 -6.48
N TYR A 12 1.55 3.13 -6.43
CA TYR A 12 0.52 2.67 -5.50
C TYR A 12 0.91 2.95 -4.04
N ARG A 13 2.15 2.63 -3.64
CA ARG A 13 2.64 2.93 -2.29
C ARG A 13 2.56 4.42 -1.98
N ASN A 14 2.99 5.28 -2.91
CA ASN A 14 2.93 6.73 -2.73
C ASN A 14 1.49 7.24 -2.63
N ASN A 15 0.58 6.70 -3.43
CA ASN A 15 -0.85 7.03 -3.40
C ASN A 15 -1.47 6.64 -2.06
N ILE A 16 -1.22 5.41 -1.59
CA ILE A 16 -1.69 4.90 -0.29
C ILE A 16 -1.23 5.82 0.85
N HIS A 17 0.06 6.16 0.90
CA HIS A 17 0.61 7.05 1.93
C HIS A 17 -0.03 8.45 1.87
N ARG A 18 -0.29 8.95 0.65
CA ARG A 18 -0.96 10.25 0.45
C ARG A 18 -2.40 10.21 0.96
N TYR A 19 -3.16 9.18 0.63
CA TYR A 19 -4.55 9.03 1.09
C TYR A 19 -4.64 8.86 2.61
N GLN A 20 -3.74 8.09 3.21
CA GLN A 20 -3.63 8.00 4.68
C GLN A 20 -3.37 9.37 5.32
N ARG A 21 -2.46 10.17 4.75
CA ARG A 21 -2.21 11.54 5.23
C ARG A 21 -3.43 12.44 5.05
N LEU A 22 -4.15 12.35 3.93
CA LEU A 22 -5.38 13.13 3.71
C LEU A 22 -6.46 12.78 4.74
N LEU A 23 -6.63 11.50 5.07
CA LEU A 23 -7.55 11.06 6.12
C LEU A 23 -7.13 11.56 7.52
N ALA A 24 -5.85 11.79 7.76
CA ALA A 24 -5.36 12.37 9.02
C ALA A 24 -5.61 13.89 9.14
N THR A 25 -6.02 14.57 8.06
CA THR A 25 -6.35 16.00 8.08
C THR A 25 -7.84 16.26 8.34
N GLN A 26 -8.25 17.53 8.41
CA GLN A 26 -9.65 17.91 8.49
C GLN A 26 -10.31 17.76 7.11
N ALA A 27 -10.75 16.55 6.80
CA ALA A 27 -11.64 16.25 5.69
C ALA A 27 -13.09 16.12 6.17
N SER A 28 -14.05 16.55 5.36
CA SER A 28 -15.47 16.32 5.57
C SER A 28 -15.81 14.82 5.49
N ASP A 29 -16.95 14.41 6.04
CA ASP A 29 -17.36 13.00 6.04
C ASP A 29 -17.49 12.42 4.62
N LEU A 30 -17.97 13.22 3.67
CA LEU A 30 -18.04 12.85 2.26
C LEU A 30 -16.66 12.61 1.66
N GLU A 31 -15.71 13.52 1.91
CA GLU A 31 -14.33 13.39 1.45
C GLU A 31 -13.66 12.18 2.09
N ARG A 32 -13.88 11.94 3.39
CA ARG A 32 -13.35 10.75 4.09
C ARG A 32 -13.87 9.47 3.48
N ALA A 33 -15.18 9.37 3.23
CA ALA A 33 -15.77 8.19 2.60
C ALA A 33 -15.22 7.95 1.19
N PHE A 34 -15.08 9.01 0.39
CA PHE A 34 -14.48 8.92 -0.94
C PHE A 34 -13.00 8.49 -0.87
N ILE A 35 -12.21 9.10 0.00
CA ILE A 35 -10.78 8.78 0.16
C ILE A 35 -10.59 7.36 0.69
N ALA A 36 -11.41 6.92 1.65
CA ALA A 36 -11.36 5.57 2.21
C ALA A 36 -11.65 4.51 1.14
N LYS A 37 -12.72 4.70 0.35
CA LYS A 37 -13.03 3.82 -0.78
C LYS A 37 -11.87 3.77 -1.78
N ARG A 38 -11.32 4.94 -2.13
CA ARG A 38 -10.19 5.02 -3.07
C ARG A 38 -8.93 4.35 -2.53
N LEU A 39 -8.69 4.46 -1.22
CA LEU A 39 -7.59 3.81 -0.54
C LEU A 39 -7.71 2.28 -0.58
N GLU A 40 -8.91 1.73 -0.41
CA GLU A 40 -9.17 0.29 -0.53
C GLU A 40 -8.94 -0.22 -1.96
N GLU A 41 -9.43 0.52 -2.97
CA GLU A 41 -9.20 0.19 -4.38
C GLU A 41 -7.70 0.12 -4.71
N GLU A 42 -6.93 1.13 -4.31
CA GLU A 42 -5.49 1.19 -4.58
C GLU A 42 -4.71 0.10 -3.84
N GLN A 43 -5.14 -0.30 -2.63
CA GLN A 43 -4.55 -1.43 -1.92
C GLN A 43 -4.83 -2.76 -2.63
N ALA A 44 -6.07 -2.97 -3.09
CA ALA A 44 -6.45 -4.19 -3.80
C ALA A 44 -5.69 -4.33 -5.14
N GLU A 45 -5.58 -3.25 -5.90
CA GLU A 45 -4.81 -3.22 -7.15
C GLU A 45 -3.32 -3.47 -6.90
N ALA A 46 -2.75 -2.84 -5.86
CA ALA A 46 -1.36 -3.07 -5.48
C ALA A 46 -1.12 -4.54 -5.10
N GLU A 47 -2.01 -5.13 -4.29
CA GLU A 47 -1.90 -6.53 -3.87
C GLU A 47 -2.01 -7.50 -5.06
N ALA A 48 -2.94 -7.25 -5.98
CA ALA A 48 -3.06 -8.02 -7.21
C ALA A 48 -1.79 -7.92 -8.07
N LEU A 49 -1.21 -6.72 -8.20
CA LEU A 49 0.03 -6.50 -8.93
C LEU A 49 1.23 -7.16 -8.24
N VAL A 50 1.30 -7.14 -6.91
CA VAL A 50 2.33 -7.87 -6.14
C VAL A 50 2.21 -9.35 -6.41
N LYS A 51 1.01 -9.94 -6.28
CA LYS A 51 0.79 -11.38 -6.55
C LYS A 51 1.15 -11.77 -7.98
N ALA A 52 0.88 -10.91 -8.95
CA ALA A 52 1.23 -11.13 -10.35
C ALA A 52 2.73 -10.97 -10.64
N THR A 53 3.42 -10.05 -9.94
CA THR A 53 4.83 -9.71 -10.19
C THR A 53 5.80 -10.56 -9.36
N PHE A 54 5.40 -10.89 -8.13
CA PHE A 54 6.19 -11.66 -7.16
C PHE A 54 5.34 -12.83 -6.64
N PRO A 55 5.42 -14.01 -7.30
CA PRO A 55 4.72 -15.21 -6.85
C PRO A 55 5.27 -15.79 -5.53
N PHE A 56 6.31 -15.18 -4.95
CA PHE A 56 6.90 -15.57 -3.68
C PHE A 56 6.64 -14.48 -2.64
N SER A 57 6.01 -14.85 -1.52
CA SER A 57 5.94 -14.02 -0.34
C SER A 57 7.35 -13.85 0.22
N LEU A 58 7.90 -12.62 0.17
CA LEU A 58 9.00 -12.30 1.07
C LEU A 58 8.43 -12.40 2.49
N PRO A 59 8.95 -13.28 3.37
CA PRO A 59 8.58 -13.22 4.77
C PRO A 59 8.90 -11.81 5.24
N ALA A 60 7.89 -11.13 5.79
CA ALA A 60 8.02 -9.76 6.26
C ALA A 60 9.32 -9.63 7.05
N LEU A 61 10.24 -8.78 6.57
CA LEU A 61 11.49 -8.41 7.25
C LEU A 61 11.14 -7.56 8.49
N GLY A 62 10.51 -8.24 9.45
CA GLY A 62 9.95 -7.69 10.68
C GLY A 62 9.97 -8.71 11.82
N GLN A 63 10.75 -9.78 11.73
CA GLN A 63 11.25 -10.48 12.92
C GLN A 63 12.53 -9.79 13.39
N SER A 64 12.38 -8.53 13.78
CA SER A 64 13.37 -7.84 14.61
C SER A 64 13.23 -8.33 16.05
N ALA A 65 14.34 -8.85 16.57
CA ALA A 65 14.72 -8.80 17.99
C ALA A 65 13.92 -9.66 18.99
N ASP A 66 13.93 -10.98 18.80
CA ASP A 66 13.75 -11.92 19.93
C ASP A 66 14.97 -12.84 20.02
N ALA A 67 16.10 -12.25 20.43
CA ALA A 67 17.31 -12.97 20.84
C ALA A 67 18.06 -12.10 21.84
N ALA A 68 17.39 -11.76 22.95
CA ALA A 68 18.04 -11.43 24.21
C ALA A 68 18.06 -12.70 25.05
N ALA A 69 19.21 -13.36 25.10
CA ALA A 69 19.55 -14.41 26.06
C ALA A 69 20.88 -14.03 26.73
#